data_AF-A0A7Y7M8D6-F1
#
_entry.id   AF-A0A7Y7M8D6-F1
#
_cell.length_a   1.000
_cell.length_b   1.000
_cell.length_c   1.000
_cell.angle_alpha   90.00
_cell.angle_beta   90.00
_cell.angle_gamma   90.00
#
_symmetry.space_group_name_H-M   'P 1'
#
loop_
_entity.id
_entity.type
_entity.pdbx_description
1 polymer ?
#
loop_
_entity_poly.entity_id
_entity_poly.type
_entity_poly.pdbx_seq_one_letter_code
_entity_poly.pdbx_strand_id
1 'polypeptide(L)'
;EQARLAGQVLAVMEHPALIPLFGPASRGEQPVAGVAGGAVIVGQVDRMAVLPDAVLLCDFKTNRRPPDDVAATPVLYLRQMASYRALLSALYPDRPVRCTLVWTEDARIMELPDSLLACHAPDDPAPGGPGGWQS
;
A
#
# COMPACT_ATOMS: atom_id res chain seq x y z
N GLU A 1 1.90 -30.57 7.78
CA GLU A 1 1.05 -29.37 7.71
C GLU A 1 1.54 -28.21 8.58
N GLN A 2 1.63 -28.36 9.91
CA GLN A 2 2.15 -27.31 10.81
C GLN A 2 3.52 -26.75 10.39
N ALA A 3 4.49 -27.62 10.06
CA ALA A 3 5.82 -27.20 9.59
C ALA A 3 5.80 -26.48 8.22
N ARG A 4 4.84 -26.80 7.34
CA ARG A 4 4.69 -26.16 6.02
C ARG A 4 4.17 -24.72 6.19
N LEU A 5 3.15 -24.56 7.03
CA LEU A 5 2.59 -23.24 7.38
C LEU A 5 3.63 -22.37 8.09
N ALA A 6 4.39 -22.93 9.03
CA ALA A 6 5.47 -22.22 9.70
C ALA A 6 6.55 -21.74 8.69
N GLY A 7 6.95 -22.59 7.74
CA GLY A 7 7.89 -22.21 6.69
C GLY A 7 7.37 -21.09 5.79
N GLN A 8 6.09 -21.11 5.43
CA GLN A 8 5.45 -20.04 4.65
C GLN A 8 5.42 -18.70 5.40
N VAL A 9 5.09 -18.73 6.70
CA VAL A 9 5.09 -17.52 7.54
C VAL A 9 6.50 -16.96 7.69
N LEU A 10 7.49 -17.81 7.95
CA LEU A 10 8.89 -17.38 8.05
C LEU A 10 9.39 -16.77 6.75
N ALA A 11 9.08 -17.39 5.60
CA ALA A 11 9.45 -16.84 4.29
C ALA A 11 8.86 -15.43 4.05
N VAL A 12 7.65 -15.15 4.54
CA VAL A 12 7.07 -13.81 4.49
C VAL A 12 7.82 -12.85 5.40
N MET A 13 8.09 -13.24 6.64
CA MET A 13 8.78 -12.38 7.60
C MET A 13 10.23 -12.09 7.21
N GLU A 14 10.89 -13.04 6.53
CA GLU A 14 12.28 -12.95 6.08
C GLU A 14 12.43 -12.35 4.68
N HIS A 15 11.32 -12.03 3.99
CA HIS A 15 11.41 -11.40 2.68
C HIS A 15 12.05 -10.01 2.80
N PRO A 16 13.06 -9.66 1.97
CA PRO A 16 13.80 -8.40 2.09
C PRO A 16 12.92 -7.14 2.13
N ALA A 17 11.86 -7.09 1.33
CA ALA A 17 10.91 -5.98 1.30
C ALA A 17 10.07 -5.84 2.59
N LEU A 18 9.94 -6.91 3.38
CA LEU A 18 9.08 -6.98 4.56
C LEU A 18 9.86 -7.02 5.88
N ILE A 19 11.15 -7.39 5.88
CA ILE A 19 11.99 -7.44 7.09
C ILE A 19 11.81 -6.19 7.98
N PRO A 20 11.86 -4.94 7.46
CA PRO A 20 11.73 -3.77 8.31
C PRO A 20 10.32 -3.59 8.90
N LEU A 21 9.29 -4.19 8.28
CA LEU A 21 7.89 -4.20 8.73
C LEU A 21 7.63 -5.22 9.85
N PHE A 22 8.63 -6.01 10.25
CA PHE A 22 8.59 -6.88 11.42
C PHE A 22 9.63 -6.49 12.48
N GLY A 23 10.36 -5.39 12.26
CA GLY A 23 11.35 -4.86 13.18
C GLY A 23 10.80 -3.81 14.17
N PRO A 24 11.68 -3.19 15.00
CA PRO A 24 11.28 -2.23 16.03
C PRO A 24 10.59 -0.95 15.51
N ALA A 25 10.85 -0.59 14.26
CA ALA A 25 10.23 0.58 13.62
C ALA A 25 8.81 0.28 13.06
N SER A 26 8.38 -0.98 13.12
CA SER A 26 7.08 -1.42 12.62
C SER A 26 5.94 -0.84 13.46
N ARG A 27 4.92 -0.36 12.76
CA ARG A 27 3.63 0.05 13.29
C ARG A 27 2.57 -0.82 12.64
N GLY A 28 1.89 -1.64 13.44
CA GLY A 28 0.74 -2.43 12.97
C GLY A 28 -0.54 -1.62 13.03
N GLU A 29 -1.49 -1.93 12.15
CA GLU A 29 -2.83 -1.33 12.14
C GLU A 29 -2.79 0.20 12.15
N GLN A 30 -1.92 0.77 11.33
CA GLN A 30 -1.66 2.20 11.32
C GLN A 30 -2.80 2.93 10.61
N PRO A 31 -3.59 3.78 11.31
CA PRO A 31 -4.59 4.61 10.65
C PRO A 31 -3.91 5.64 9.75
N VAL A 32 -4.52 5.87 8.58
CA VAL A 32 -4.14 6.91 7.63
C VAL A 32 -5.38 7.72 7.25
N ALA A 33 -5.28 9.05 7.34
CA ALA A 33 -6.36 9.94 6.98
C ALA A 33 -5.80 11.25 6.43
N GLY A 34 -6.43 11.78 5.39
CA GLY A 34 -6.05 13.06 4.81
C GLY A 34 -6.76 13.32 3.48
N VAL A 35 -6.27 14.30 2.75
CA VAL A 35 -6.76 14.64 1.41
C VAL A 35 -5.63 14.39 0.41
N ALA A 36 -5.91 13.63 -0.66
CA ALA A 36 -5.03 13.54 -1.82
C ALA A 36 -5.88 13.50 -3.08
N GLY A 37 -5.45 14.19 -4.13
CA GLY A 37 -6.26 14.35 -5.35
C GLY A 37 -7.64 14.95 -5.05
N GLY A 38 -7.71 15.98 -4.20
CA GLY A 38 -8.98 16.58 -3.73
C GLY A 38 -9.99 15.63 -3.04
N ALA A 39 -9.66 14.35 -2.84
CA ALA A 39 -10.52 13.36 -2.23
C ALA A 39 -10.11 13.11 -0.77
N VAL A 40 -11.10 13.00 0.11
CA VAL A 40 -10.88 12.55 1.49
C VAL A 40 -10.59 11.06 1.47
N ILE A 41 -9.42 10.68 1.95
CA ILE A 41 -8.98 9.30 2.07
C ILE A 41 -8.90 8.98 3.55
N VAL A 42 -9.57 7.92 3.96
CA VAL A 42 -9.50 7.35 5.30
C VAL A 42 -9.32 5.86 5.15
N GLY A 43 -8.33 5.31 5.84
CA GLY A 43 -8.03 3.89 5.81
C GLY A 43 -7.12 3.47 6.95
N GLN A 44 -6.74 2.19 6.88
CA GLN A 44 -5.83 1.57 7.83
C GLN A 44 -4.86 0.72 7.02
N VAL A 45 -3.58 0.88 7.32
CA VAL A 45 -2.49 0.10 6.74
C VAL A 45 -2.16 -1.03 7.71
N ASP A 46 -2.12 -2.27 7.24
CA ASP A 46 -1.89 -3.41 8.15
C ASP A 46 -0.52 -3.34 8.84
N ARG A 47 0.53 -3.00 8.10
CA ARG A 47 1.86 -2.71 8.67
C ARG A 47 2.58 -1.61 7.91
N MET A 48 3.24 -0.73 8.66
CA MET A 48 4.04 0.38 8.15
C MET A 48 5.34 0.53 8.93
N ALA A 49 6.43 0.93 8.27
CA ALA A 49 7.65 1.36 8.93
C ALA A 49 8.16 2.65 8.28
N VAL A 50 8.58 3.59 9.11
CA VAL A 50 9.18 4.85 8.67
C VAL A 50 10.67 4.77 8.95
N LEU A 51 11.46 4.54 7.91
CA LEU A 51 12.91 4.41 7.95
C LEU A 51 13.58 5.74 7.58
N PRO A 52 14.88 5.93 7.83
CA PRO A 52 15.59 7.14 7.44
C PRO A 52 15.52 7.46 5.94
N ASP A 53 15.49 6.43 5.09
CA ASP A 53 15.62 6.50 3.62
C ASP A 53 14.34 6.11 2.85
N ALA A 54 13.31 5.61 3.53
CA ALA A 54 12.05 5.19 2.91
C ALA A 54 10.89 5.11 3.90
N VAL A 55 9.67 5.13 3.39
CA VAL A 55 8.48 4.65 4.11
C VAL A 55 8.04 3.35 3.46
N LEU A 56 7.91 2.30 4.24
CA LEU A 56 7.46 1.00 3.77
C LEU A 56 6.06 0.75 4.30
N LEU A 57 5.18 0.19 3.48
CA LEU A 57 3.91 -0.37 3.94
C LEU A 57 3.57 -1.69 3.25
N CYS A 58 2.84 -2.53 3.98
CA CYS A 58 2.19 -3.71 3.40
C CYS A 58 0.76 -3.90 3.88
N ASP A 59 -0.04 -4.53 3.02
CA ASP A 59 -1.41 -4.96 3.27
C ASP A 59 -1.53 -6.46 2.99
N PHE A 60 -2.23 -7.20 3.85
CA PHE A 60 -2.46 -8.63 3.71
C PHE A 60 -3.77 -8.91 2.98
N LYS A 61 -3.75 -9.83 2.01
CA LYS A 61 -4.92 -10.22 1.22
C LYS A 61 -5.13 -11.74 1.27
N THR A 62 -6.37 -12.14 1.54
CA THR A 62 -6.79 -13.55 1.72
C THR A 62 -7.42 -14.15 0.46
N ASN A 63 -7.30 -13.47 -0.70
CA ASN A 63 -7.91 -13.92 -1.94
C ASN A 63 -7.43 -15.33 -2.30
N ARG A 64 -8.39 -16.21 -2.64
CA ARG A 64 -8.14 -17.63 -2.96
C ARG A 64 -7.33 -17.86 -4.24
N ARG A 65 -7.17 -16.83 -5.08
CA ARG A 65 -6.32 -16.85 -6.28
C ARG A 65 -5.58 -15.52 -6.35
N PRO A 66 -4.36 -15.45 -5.83
CA PRO A 66 -3.53 -14.27 -6.07
C PRO A 66 -3.25 -14.12 -7.58
N PRO A 67 -3.09 -12.89 -8.07
CA PRO A 67 -2.73 -12.66 -9.46
C PRO A 67 -1.34 -13.24 -9.75
N ASP A 68 -1.10 -13.64 -11.01
CA ASP A 68 0.17 -14.22 -11.45
C ASP A 68 1.28 -13.18 -11.57
N ASP A 69 0.91 -11.93 -11.84
CA ASP A 69 1.82 -10.79 -11.91
C ASP A 69 1.23 -9.55 -11.23
N VAL A 70 2.09 -8.57 -10.99
CA VAL A 70 1.71 -7.31 -10.32
C VAL A 70 0.71 -6.47 -11.12
N ALA A 71 0.72 -6.54 -12.46
CA ALA A 71 -0.17 -5.78 -13.33
C ALA A 71 -1.60 -6.35 -13.36
N ALA A 72 -1.74 -7.66 -13.10
CA ALA A 72 -3.01 -8.35 -12.93
C ALA A 72 -3.63 -8.15 -11.53
N THR A 73 -2.98 -7.38 -10.65
CA THR A 73 -3.54 -7.03 -9.34
C THR A 73 -4.90 -6.37 -9.51
N PRO A 74 -5.94 -6.82 -8.78
CA PRO A 74 -7.25 -6.18 -8.83
C PRO A 74 -7.16 -4.67 -8.62
N VAL A 75 -7.78 -3.89 -9.52
CA VAL A 75 -7.75 -2.42 -9.54
C VAL A 75 -8.17 -1.82 -8.19
N LEU A 76 -9.06 -2.48 -7.45
CA LEU A 76 -9.45 -2.08 -6.10
C LEU A 76 -8.24 -1.95 -5.16
N TYR A 77 -7.34 -2.94 -5.15
CA TYR A 77 -6.15 -2.91 -4.31
C TYR A 77 -5.12 -1.92 -4.82
N LEU A 78 -4.98 -1.78 -6.14
CA LEU A 78 -4.08 -0.78 -6.72
C LEU A 78 -4.50 0.64 -6.35
N ARG A 79 -5.80 0.97 -6.44
CA ARG A 79 -6.34 2.28 -6.02
C ARG A 79 -6.17 2.53 -4.53
N GLN A 80 -6.39 1.51 -3.70
CA GLN A 80 -6.18 1.60 -2.25
C GLN A 80 -4.71 1.92 -1.93
N MET A 81 -3.78 1.12 -2.47
CA MET A 81 -2.35 1.31 -2.23
C MET A 81 -1.82 2.62 -2.83
N ALA A 82 -2.35 3.06 -3.97
CA ALA A 82 -2.02 4.35 -4.56
C ALA A 82 -2.52 5.52 -3.71
N SER A 83 -3.71 5.41 -3.12
CA SER A 83 -4.25 6.39 -2.17
C SER A 83 -3.37 6.52 -0.93
N TYR A 84 -2.96 5.39 -0.34
CA TYR A 84 -2.06 5.39 0.81
C TYR A 84 -0.69 5.97 0.46
N ARG A 85 -0.14 5.58 -0.70
CA ARG A 85 1.12 6.14 -1.21
C ARG A 85 1.05 7.65 -1.37
N ALA A 86 -0.05 8.18 -1.94
CA ALA A 86 -0.22 9.61 -2.15
C ALA A 86 -0.23 10.38 -0.82
N LEU A 87 -1.02 9.92 0.17
CA LEU A 87 -1.05 10.52 1.51
C LEU A 87 0.33 10.50 2.19
N LEU A 88 1.01 9.36 2.19
CA LEU A 88 2.29 9.20 2.87
C LEU A 88 3.42 9.94 2.15
N SER A 89 3.35 10.08 0.83
CA SER A 89 4.34 10.85 0.07
C SER A 89 4.23 12.35 0.37
N ALA A 90 3.01 12.85 0.60
CA ALA A 90 2.80 14.22 1.05
C ALA A 90 3.31 14.44 2.49
N LEU A 91 3.18 13.44 3.36
CA LEU A 91 3.65 13.50 4.75
C LEU A 91 5.18 13.35 4.87
N TYR A 92 5.80 12.60 3.96
CA TYR A 92 7.23 12.29 3.95
C TYR A 92 7.85 12.62 2.57
N PRO A 93 7.94 13.90 2.18
CA PRO A 93 8.34 14.30 0.83
C PRO A 93 9.75 13.86 0.43
N ASP A 94 10.65 13.73 1.39
CA ASP A 94 12.05 13.34 1.16
C ASP A 94 12.26 11.82 1.18
N ARG A 95 11.19 11.02 1.32
CA ARG A 95 11.29 9.56 1.46
C ARG A 95 10.42 8.86 0.42
N PRO A 96 10.97 7.99 -0.44
CA PRO A 96 10.16 7.15 -1.30
C PRO A 96 9.23 6.26 -0.46
N VAL A 97 7.97 6.17 -0.87
CA VAL A 97 6.96 5.32 -0.25
C VAL A 97 6.82 4.04 -1.07
N ARG A 98 7.22 2.90 -0.49
CA ARG A 98 7.16 1.58 -1.15
C ARG A 98 5.98 0.76 -0.61
N CYS A 99 5.20 0.23 -1.53
CA CYS A 99 3.96 -0.48 -1.24
C CYS A 99 4.07 -1.96 -1.60
N THR A 100 3.67 -2.83 -0.67
CA THR A 100 3.69 -4.29 -0.88
C THR A 100 2.33 -4.91 -0.58
N LEU A 101 1.91 -5.89 -1.38
CA LEU A 101 0.78 -6.77 -1.03
C LEU A 101 1.32 -8.15 -0.63
N VAL A 102 0.75 -8.70 0.43
CA VAL A 102 1.08 -10.04 0.92
C VAL A 102 -0.15 -10.93 0.78
N TRP A 103 -0.09 -11.90 -0.12
CA TRP A 103 -1.15 -12.87 -0.35
C TRP A 103 -0.95 -14.07 0.59
N THR A 104 -1.80 -14.19 1.59
CA THR A 104 -1.56 -15.12 2.72
C THR A 104 -1.85 -16.58 2.38
N GLU A 105 -2.61 -16.87 1.32
CA GLU A 105 -2.92 -18.24 0.89
C GLU A 105 -1.64 -18.95 0.39
N ASP A 106 -0.93 -18.30 -0.54
CA ASP A 106 0.28 -18.85 -1.16
C ASP A 106 1.59 -18.26 -0.60
N ALA A 107 1.51 -17.42 0.45
CA ALA A 107 2.66 -16.64 0.96
C ALA A 107 3.38 -15.83 -0.13
N ARG A 108 2.63 -15.36 -1.14
CA ARG A 108 3.17 -14.60 -2.27
C ARG A 108 3.29 -13.13 -1.91
N ILE A 109 4.41 -12.53 -2.26
CA ILE A 109 4.72 -11.14 -1.96
C ILE A 109 4.83 -10.39 -3.27
N MET A 110 4.17 -9.24 -3.34
CA MET A 110 4.12 -8.41 -4.53
C MET A 110 4.45 -6.98 -4.17
N GLU A 111 5.69 -6.59 -4.44
CA GLU A 111 6.09 -5.19 -4.43
C GLU A 111 5.42 -4.48 -5.62
N LEU A 112 4.69 -3.41 -5.34
CA LEU A 112 3.94 -2.66 -6.34
C LEU A 112 4.85 -1.57 -6.91
N PRO A 113 5.17 -1.58 -8.22
CA PRO A 113 5.99 -0.55 -8.82
C PRO A 113 5.34 0.84 -8.69
N ASP A 114 6.17 1.85 -8.42
CA ASP A 114 5.75 3.24 -8.35
C ASP A 114 5.00 3.71 -9.61
N SER A 115 5.47 3.27 -10.79
CA SER A 115 4.84 3.58 -12.07
C SER A 115 3.44 2.98 -12.19
N LEU A 116 3.23 1.76 -11.68
CA LEU A 116 1.93 1.12 -11.67
C LEU A 116 0.96 1.87 -10.74
N LEU A 117 1.42 2.24 -9.54
CA LEU A 117 0.59 2.98 -8.59
C LEU A 117 0.29 4.40 -9.06
N ALA A 118 1.20 5.05 -9.79
CA ALA A 118 0.96 6.37 -10.37
C ALA A 118 -0.25 6.36 -11.33
N CYS A 119 -0.46 5.29 -12.09
CA CYS A 119 -1.64 5.13 -12.96
C CYS A 119 -2.98 4.99 -12.20
N HIS A 120 -2.93 4.81 -10.88
CA HIS A 120 -4.10 4.63 -10.03
C HIS A 120 -4.16 5.63 -8.88
N ALA A 121 -3.31 6.67 -8.92
CA ALA A 121 -3.31 7.72 -7.92
C ALA A 121 -4.68 8.43 -7.90
N PRO A 122 -5.11 8.94 -6.74
CA PRO A 122 -6.27 9.83 -6.67
C PRO A 122 -6.03 11.03 -7.59
N ASP A 123 -6.90 11.20 -8.60
CA ASP A 123 -6.86 12.38 -9.47
C ASP A 123 -7.28 13.61 -8.68
N ASP A 124 -6.58 14.74 -8.81
CA ASP A 124 -7.18 16.02 -8.43
C ASP A 124 -8.45 16.21 -9.27
N PRO A 125 -9.61 16.54 -8.67
CA PRO A 125 -10.72 17.01 -9.46
C PRO A 125 -10.21 18.18 -10.27
N ALA A 126 -10.36 18.10 -11.60
CA ALA A 126 -9.96 19.17 -12.50
C ALA A 126 -10.42 20.52 -11.91
N PRO A 127 -9.57 21.57 -11.90
CA PRO A 127 -9.98 22.87 -11.39
C PRO A 127 -11.28 23.24 -12.09
N GLY A 128 -12.32 23.43 -11.28
CA GLY A 128 -13.71 23.37 -11.74
C GLY A 128 -13.93 24.08 -13.07
N GLY A 129 -14.57 23.37 -14.01
CA GLY A 129 -15.33 24.05 -15.05
C GLY A 129 -16.32 25.02 -14.38
N PRO A 130 -16.68 26.14 -15.01
CA PRO A 130 -17.41 27.23 -14.36
C PRO A 130 -18.86 26.80 -14.03
N GLY A 131 -19.03 26.11 -12.92
CA GLY A 131 -20.30 25.85 -12.26
C GLY A 131 -20.57 26.99 -11.31
N GLY A 132 -21.21 28.04 -11.84
CA GLY A 132 -21.70 29.15 -11.04
C GLY A 132 -22.63 28.65 -9.94
N TRP A 133 -22.24 28.91 -8.69
CA TRP A 133 -23.20 28.97 -7.60
C TRP A 133 -23.96 30.30 -7.76
N GLN A 134 -25.16 30.25 -8.33
CA GLN A 134 -26.17 31.30 -8.15
C GLN A 134 -27.28 30.74 -7.26
N SER A 135 -27.44 31.44 -6.12
CA SER A 135 -28.59 31.61 -5.22
C SER A 135 -29.53 30.45 -4.93
#